data_AF-A0A537YTS5-F1
#
_entry.id   AF-A0A537YTS5-F1
#
_cell.length_a   1.000
_cell.length_b   1.000
_cell.length_c   1.000
_cell.angle_alpha   90.00
_cell.angle_beta   90.00
_cell.angle_gamma   90.00
#
_symmetry.space_group_name_H-M   'P 1'
#
loop_
_entity.id
_entity.type
_entity.pdbx_description
1 polymer ?
#
loop_
_entity_poly.entity_id
_entity_poly.type
_entity_poly.pdbx_seq_one_letter_code
_entity_poly.pdbx_strand_id
1 'polypeptide(L)'
;MAAMRERALAIRSEGPVRPVQSLRDFEPGDQVHARLQLSSGGLFRKSVAGVDVRGDGTFVPFKGGVVREELDPTNHDTPFDLVRETLEAGAR
;
A
#
# COMPACT_ATOMS: atom_id res chain seq x y z
N MET A 1 9.58 -0.70 -8.21
CA MET A 1 8.46 0.27 -8.33
C MET A 1 7.52 -0.04 -9.50
N ALA A 2 7.99 -0.09 -10.75
CA ALA A 2 7.10 -0.31 -11.91
C ALA A 2 6.17 -1.53 -11.79
N ALA A 3 6.72 -2.70 -11.44
CA ALA A 3 5.93 -3.93 -11.27
C ALA A 3 4.87 -3.84 -10.16
N MET A 4 5.16 -3.14 -9.06
CA MET A 4 4.18 -2.90 -8.00
C MET A 4 3.04 -2.02 -8.51
N ARG A 5 3.36 -0.94 -9.23
CA ARG A 5 2.35 -0.04 -9.78
C ARG A 5 1.46 -0.75 -10.78
N GLU A 6 2.05 -1.51 -11.70
CA GLU A 6 1.30 -2.33 -12.66
C GLU A 6 0.37 -3.31 -11.95
N ARG A 7 0.89 -4.05 -10.96
CA ARG A 7 0.07 -5.01 -10.19
C ARG A 7 -1.05 -4.33 -9.41
N ALA A 8 -0.80 -3.18 -8.80
CA ALA A 8 -1.81 -2.41 -8.07
C ALA A 8 -2.95 -1.95 -8.99
N LEU A 9 -2.60 -1.46 -10.19
CA LEU A 9 -3.57 -1.03 -11.20
C LEU A 9 -4.38 -2.21 -11.74
N ALA A 10 -3.74 -3.36 -11.97
CA ALA A 10 -4.42 -4.58 -12.38
C ALA A 10 -5.44 -5.03 -11.33
N ILE A 11 -5.07 -5.05 -10.04
CA ILE A 11 -5.98 -5.40 -8.96
C ILE A 11 -7.14 -4.40 -8.87
N ARG A 12 -6.86 -3.10 -8.95
CA ARG A 12 -7.92 -2.07 -8.97
C ARG A 12 -8.90 -2.27 -10.12
N SER A 13 -8.44 -2.76 -11.27
CA SER A 13 -9.28 -3.02 -12.43
C SER A 13 -10.23 -4.22 -12.27
N GLU A 14 -10.03 -5.06 -11.25
CA GLU A 14 -10.94 -6.16 -10.89
C GLU A 14 -12.29 -5.64 -10.36
N GLY A 15 -12.35 -4.35 -10.00
CA GLY A 15 -13.55 -3.69 -9.48
C GLY A 15 -13.65 -3.77 -7.95
N PRO A 16 -14.71 -3.18 -7.38
CA PRO A 16 -14.85 -3.09 -5.93
C PRO A 16 -15.10 -4.45 -5.28
N VAL A 17 -14.57 -4.65 -4.07
CA VAL A 17 -14.93 -5.83 -3.25
C VAL A 17 -16.37 -5.74 -2.80
N ARG A 18 -16.96 -6.90 -2.52
CA ARG A 18 -18.27 -6.96 -1.87
C ARG A 18 -18.14 -6.52 -0.41
N PRO A 19 -19.10 -5.74 0.13
CA PRO A 19 -19.19 -5.49 1.56
C PRO A 19 -19.24 -6.82 2.34
N VAL A 20 -18.60 -6.85 3.51
CA VAL A 20 -18.60 -8.01 4.39
C VAL A 20 -19.31 -7.64 5.69
N GLN A 21 -20.35 -8.41 6.02
CA GLN A 21 -21.03 -8.32 7.31
C GLN A 21 -20.46 -9.39 8.24
N SER A 22 -19.87 -8.98 9.36
CA SER A 22 -19.35 -9.86 10.40
C SER A 22 -19.75 -9.33 11.78
N LEU A 23 -18.85 -9.35 12.78
CA LEU A 23 -19.08 -8.67 14.08
C LEU A 23 -19.25 -7.15 13.93
N ARG A 24 -18.83 -6.59 12.79
CA ARG A 24 -19.06 -5.21 12.32
C ARG A 24 -19.25 -5.25 10.81
N ASP A 25 -19.91 -4.22 10.28
CA ASP A 25 -20.01 -4.00 8.84
C ASP A 25 -18.76 -3.30 8.33
N PHE A 26 -18.22 -3.79 7.22
CA PHE A 26 -17.05 -3.20 6.55
C PHE A 26 -17.42 -2.82 5.12
N GLU A 27 -17.43 -1.53 4.84
CA GLU A 27 -17.61 -1.01 3.48
C GLU A 27 -16.36 -1.31 2.63
N PRO A 28 -16.44 -1.27 1.30
CA PRO A 28 -15.29 -1.57 0.44
C PRO A 28 -14.04 -0.74 0.78
N GLY A 29 -14.22 0.54 1.13
CA GLY A 29 -13.11 1.42 1.56
C GLY A 29 -12.45 1.00 2.88
N ASP A 30 -13.13 0.26 3.75
CA ASP A 30 -12.60 -0.26 5.01
C ASP A 30 -11.76 -1.53 4.84
N GLN A 31 -11.93 -2.20 3.71
CA GLN A 31 -11.32 -3.48 3.40
C GLN A 31 -10.02 -3.30 2.61
N VAL A 32 -8.99 -4.08 2.93
CA VAL A 32 -7.80 -4.22 2.09
C VAL A 32 -8.06 -5.36 1.10
N HIS A 33 -8.24 -5.04 -0.19
CA HIS A 33 -8.37 -6.03 -1.27
C HIS A 33 -7.04 -6.75 -1.49
N ALA A 34 -5.95 -5.99 -1.53
CA ALA A 34 -4.61 -6.53 -1.66
C ALA A 34 -3.56 -5.63 -1.03
N ARG A 35 -2.47 -6.25 -0.60
CA ARG A 35 -1.28 -5.57 -0.09
C ARG A 35 -0.09 -5.89 -0.96
N LEU A 36 0.57 -4.84 -1.46
CA LEU A 36 1.82 -4.96 -2.20
C LEU A 36 2.91 -4.30 -1.38
N GLN A 37 4.01 -5.02 -1.14
CA GLN A 37 5.13 -4.53 -0.33
C GLN A 37 6.47 -4.78 -1.04
N LEU A 38 7.39 -3.85 -0.84
CA LEU A 38 8.78 -4.01 -1.22
C LEU A 38 9.64 -3.91 0.04
N SER A 39 10.78 -4.59 -0.01
CA SER A 39 11.84 -4.44 0.98
C SER A 39 13.09 -3.90 0.27
N SER A 40 13.81 -3.00 0.93
CA SER A 40 15.09 -2.49 0.45
C SER A 40 16.10 -2.41 1.60
N GLY A 41 17.38 -2.24 1.25
CA GLY A 41 18.48 -2.17 2.21
C GLY A 41 19.11 -3.52 2.57
N GLY A 42 20.21 -3.47 3.30
CA GLY A 42 20.99 -4.65 3.71
C GLY A 42 20.44 -5.35 4.97
N LEU A 43 21.13 -6.41 5.42
CA LEU A 43 20.72 -7.26 6.53
C LEU A 43 20.42 -6.50 7.85
N PHE A 44 21.03 -5.32 8.03
CA PHE A 44 20.93 -4.48 9.24
C PHE A 44 20.10 -3.19 9.09
N ARG A 45 19.73 -2.78 7.86
CA ARG A 45 18.92 -1.57 7.60
C ARG A 45 17.84 -1.89 6.57
N LYS A 46 16.89 -2.74 6.98
CA LYS A 46 15.79 -3.17 6.12
C LYS A 46 14.66 -2.16 6.20
N SER A 47 14.37 -1.50 5.09
CA SER A 47 13.19 -0.65 4.94
C SER A 47 12.09 -1.43 4.23
N VAL A 48 10.88 -1.34 4.76
CA VAL A 48 9.69 -1.96 4.17
C VAL A 48 8.66 -0.87 3.95
N ALA A 49 8.13 -0.78 2.73
CA ALA A 49 7.04 0.11 2.40
C ALA A 49 6.23 -0.48 1.24
N GLY A 50 5.03 0.01 1.06
CA GLY A 50 4.10 -0.55 0.09
C GLY A 50 2.82 0.24 -0.04
N VAL A 51 1.88 -0.34 -0.78
CA VAL A 51 0.55 0.21 -0.96
C VAL A 51 -0.49 -0.85 -0.63
N ASP A 52 -1.52 -0.44 0.09
CA ASP A 52 -2.76 -1.18 0.21
C ASP A 52 -3.69 -0.72 -0.90
N VAL A 53 -4.19 -1.70 -1.68
CA VAL A 53 -5.32 -1.49 -2.57
C VAL A 53 -6.57 -1.75 -1.73
N ARG A 54 -7.31 -0.68 -1.43
CA ARG A 54 -8.57 -0.76 -0.71
C ARG A 54 -9.64 -1.36 -1.61
N GLY A 55 -10.69 -1.89 -1.00
CA GLY A 55 -11.77 -2.54 -1.71
C GLY A 55 -12.62 -1.61 -2.58
N ASP A 56 -12.52 -0.30 -2.42
CA ASP A 56 -13.08 0.71 -3.32
C ASP A 56 -12.12 1.14 -4.44
N GLY A 57 -10.91 0.57 -4.48
CA GLY A 57 -9.85 0.89 -5.44
C GLY A 57 -8.91 2.02 -5.01
N THR A 58 -9.09 2.59 -3.82
CA THR A 58 -8.18 3.59 -3.25
C THR A 58 -6.81 2.98 -2.97
N PHE A 59 -5.74 3.75 -3.19
CA PHE A 59 -4.38 3.35 -2.87
C PHE A 59 -3.91 4.06 -1.59
N VAL A 60 -3.66 3.29 -0.53
CA VAL A 60 -3.18 3.80 0.75
C VAL A 60 -1.71 3.39 0.93
N PRO A 61 -0.75 4.33 0.85
CA PRO A 61 0.65 4.00 1.06
C PRO A 61 0.94 3.75 2.54
N PHE A 62 1.91 2.89 2.83
CA PHE A 62 2.33 2.60 4.20
C PHE A 62 3.84 2.35 4.30
N LYS A 63 4.37 2.50 5.51
CA LYS A 63 5.72 2.05 5.89
C LYS A 63 5.67 1.02 7.02
N GLY A 64 6.72 0.20 7.10
CA GLY A 64 6.89 -0.82 8.12
C GLY A 64 6.40 -2.22 7.70
N GLY A 65 7.06 -3.25 8.22
CA GLY A 65 6.77 -4.65 7.90
C GLY A 65 5.84 -5.32 8.92
N VAL A 66 6.24 -5.32 10.19
CA VAL A 66 5.47 -5.91 11.30
C VAL A 66 4.50 -4.87 11.87
N VAL A 67 5.04 -3.77 12.38
CA VAL A 67 4.26 -2.57 12.72
C VAL A 67 4.14 -1.74 11.46
N ARG A 68 2.93 -1.26 11.17
CA ARG A 68 2.62 -0.49 9.97
C ARG A 68 2.06 0.86 10.35
N GLU A 69 2.46 1.86 9.58
CA GLU A 69 1.98 3.23 9.67
C GLU A 69 1.53 3.64 8.27
N GLU A 70 0.27 4.06 8.14
CA GLU A 70 -0.24 4.66 6.92
C GLU A 70 0.46 6.01 6.69
N LEU A 71 0.75 6.29 5.43
CA LEU A 71 1.40 7.51 5.00
C LEU A 71 0.37 8.40 4.31
N ASP A 72 0.48 9.71 4.50
CA ASP A 72 -0.36 10.69 3.83
C ASP A 72 0.23 11.04 2.44
N PRO A 73 -0.42 10.65 1.32
CA PRO A 73 0.07 10.93 -0.03
C PRO A 73 -0.32 12.32 -0.56
N THR A 74 -1.01 13.17 0.22
CA THR A 74 -1.60 14.42 -0.27
C THR A 74 -0.59 15.35 -0.94
N ASN A 75 0.68 15.32 -0.51
CA ASN A 75 1.75 16.17 -1.06
C ASN A 75 2.60 15.47 -2.13
N HIS A 76 2.12 14.38 -2.71
CA HIS A 76 2.85 13.57 -3.70
C HIS A 76 2.02 13.39 -4.97
N ASP A 77 2.70 13.35 -6.12
CA ASP A 77 2.05 13.13 -7.42
C ASP A 77 1.28 11.81 -7.46
N THR A 78 1.85 10.75 -6.87
CA THR A 78 1.19 9.47 -6.68
C THR A 78 1.54 8.85 -5.33
N PRO A 79 0.68 7.97 -4.77
CA PRO A 79 1.03 7.17 -3.60
C PRO A 79 2.29 6.32 -3.78
N PHE A 80 2.63 5.95 -5.01
CA PHE A 80 3.83 5.18 -5.32
C PHE A 80 5.10 6.01 -5.20
N ASP A 81 5.04 7.32 -5.42
CA ASP A 81 6.19 8.21 -5.25
C ASP A 81 6.58 8.28 -3.77
N LEU A 82 5.60 8.41 -2.88
CA LEU A 82 5.81 8.35 -1.43
C LEU A 82 6.39 7.00 -0.96
N VAL A 83 5.93 5.88 -1.54
CA VAL A 83 6.52 4.56 -1.26
C VAL A 83 7.97 4.49 -1.70
N ARG A 84 8.31 5.00 -2.90
CA ARG A 84 9.70 5.04 -3.39
C ARG A 84 10.58 5.85 -2.45
N GLU A 85 10.17 7.08 -2.14
CA GLU A 85 10.92 7.99 -1.25
C GLU A 85 11.14 7.37 0.13
N THR A 86 10.13 6.69 0.67
CA THR A 86 10.23 6.00 1.97
C THR A 86 11.28 4.90 1.95
N LEU A 87 11.33 4.10 0.87
CA LEU A 87 12.32 3.03 0.71
C LEU A 87 13.74 3.62 0.56
N GLU A 88 13.89 4.69 -0.21
CA GLU A 88 15.17 5.35 -0.44
C GLU A 88 15.70 6.05 0.81
N ALA A 89 14.82 6.65 1.62
CA ALA A 89 15.19 7.32 2.86
C ALA A 89 15.77 6.35 3.90
N GLY A 90 15.21 5.15 4.02
CA GLY A 90 15.69 4.15 4.98
C GLY A 90 16.86 3.29 4.49
N ALA A 91 17.19 3.37 3.19
CA ALA A 91 18.38 2.73 2.62
C ALA A 91 19.68 3.52 2.87
N ARG A 92 19.60 4.76 3.35
CA ARG A 92 20.74 5.62 3.70
C ARG A 92 21.38 5.28 5.06
#